data_AF-A0A0G1UCT1-F1
#
_entry.id   AF-A0A0G1UCT1-F1
#
_cell.length_a   1.000
_cell.length_b   1.000
_cell.length_c   1.000
_cell.angle_alpha   90.00
_cell.angle_beta   90.00
_cell.angle_gamma   90.00
#
_symmetry.space_group_name_H-M   'P 1'
#
loop_
_entity.id
_entity.type
_entity.pdbx_description
1 polymer ?
#
loop_
_entity_poly.entity_id
_entity_poly.type
_entity_poly.pdbx_seq_one_letter_code
_entity_poly.pdbx_strand_id
1 'polypeptide(L)'
;MIWGLLLVILGLEVANRRCPSVNERGNFSCMQVAVETLGQDREWDLSVTEMPADWREVIEKRVFEVERKEISGFNGVACFDYAFVAADLPTAAKRYVTAHEALHLVDYRLSETQVNWKAAGREPLGMMQTVFYSVYLGVRQAGKQPVASWPCWAGRMWVVFKVYFLGGNWT
;
A
#
# COMPACT_ATOMS: atom_id res chain seq x y z
N MET A 1 -30.33 3.41 -14.75
CA MET A 1 -29.33 2.68 -13.94
C MET A 1 -27.92 3.28 -14.05
N ILE A 2 -27.39 3.48 -15.26
CA ILE A 2 -26.02 4.03 -15.48
C ILE A 2 -25.81 5.40 -14.81
N TRP A 3 -26.79 6.30 -14.90
CA TRP A 3 -26.73 7.63 -14.27
C TRP A 3 -26.65 7.61 -12.75
N GLY A 4 -27.32 6.65 -12.09
CA GLY A 4 -27.24 6.48 -10.65
C GLY A 4 -25.85 6.04 -10.19
N LEU A 5 -25.23 5.12 -10.94
CA LEU A 5 -23.86 4.66 -10.68
C LEU A 5 -22.84 5.80 -10.85
N LEU A 6 -22.97 6.61 -11.92
CA LEU A 6 -22.12 7.77 -12.16
C LEU A 6 -22.20 8.81 -11.03
N LEU A 7 -23.40 9.10 -10.53
CA LEU A 7 -23.59 10.02 -9.41
C LEU A 7 -22.96 9.49 -8.11
N VAL A 8 -23.03 8.19 -7.86
CA VAL A 8 -22.35 7.56 -6.71
C VAL A 8 -20.83 7.68 -6.85
N ILE A 9 -20.26 7.34 -8.02
CA ILE A 9 -18.81 7.45 -8.26
C ILE A 9 -18.34 8.90 -8.10
N LEU A 10 -19.06 9.86 -8.69
CA LEU A 10 -18.75 11.29 -8.54
C LEU A 10 -18.83 11.74 -7.08
N GLY A 11 -19.84 11.30 -6.33
CA GLY A 11 -19.95 11.58 -4.91
C GLY A 11 -18.77 11.04 -4.10
N LEU A 12 -18.32 9.82 -4.40
CA LEU A 12 -17.15 9.21 -3.76
C LEU A 12 -15.85 9.93 -4.11
N GLU A 13 -15.67 10.39 -5.35
CA GLU A 13 -14.51 11.18 -5.77
C GLU A 13 -14.48 12.58 -5.11
N VAL A 14 -15.65 13.22 -4.99
CA VAL A 14 -15.76 14.50 -4.27
C VAL A 14 -15.44 14.30 -2.80
N ALA A 15 -15.97 13.25 -2.18
CA ALA A 15 -15.69 12.93 -0.78
C ALA A 15 -14.21 12.62 -0.54
N ASN A 16 -13.58 11.84 -1.44
CA ASN A 16 -12.14 11.59 -1.41
C ASN A 16 -11.32 12.89 -1.40
N ARG A 17 -11.63 13.84 -2.30
CA ARG A 17 -10.87 15.09 -2.44
C ARG A 17 -11.13 16.12 -1.33
N ARG A 18 -12.33 16.13 -0.75
CA ARG A 18 -12.77 17.17 0.20
C ARG A 18 -12.47 16.82 1.66
N CYS A 19 -12.05 15.58 1.93
CA CYS A 19 -11.86 15.09 3.29
C CYS A 19 -10.37 14.98 3.64
N PRO A 20 -9.85 15.82 4.56
CA PRO A 20 -8.44 15.80 4.95
C PRO A 20 -8.01 14.43 5.50
N SER A 21 -8.86 13.78 6.29
CA SER A 21 -8.60 12.48 6.92
C SER A 21 -8.53 11.29 5.95
N VAL A 22 -8.88 11.49 4.67
CA VAL A 22 -8.70 10.48 3.62
C VAL A 22 -7.27 10.51 3.07
N ASN A 23 -6.66 11.69 3.06
CA ASN A 23 -5.34 11.97 2.49
C ASN A 23 -4.25 12.24 3.54
N GLU A 24 -4.57 12.19 4.84
CA GLU A 24 -3.60 12.28 5.95
C GLU A 24 -2.69 11.05 5.99
N ARG A 25 -1.82 10.93 4.99
CA ARG A 25 -0.57 10.20 5.11
C ARG A 25 0.49 11.25 5.44
N GLY A 26 1.21 11.03 6.53
CA GLY A 26 2.32 11.92 6.90
C GLY A 26 3.34 12.02 5.77
N ASN A 27 4.22 13.03 5.83
CA ASN A 27 5.30 13.16 4.86
C ASN A 27 6.14 11.87 4.84
N PHE A 28 6.05 11.13 3.74
CA PHE A 28 6.79 9.90 3.52
C PHE A 28 8.06 10.21 2.73
N SER A 29 9.20 9.70 3.20
CA SER A 29 10.48 9.82 2.51
C SER A 29 11.15 8.45 2.42
N CYS A 30 11.30 7.94 1.20
CA CYS A 30 12.04 6.70 0.94
C CYS A 30 13.44 6.74 1.52
N MET A 31 14.13 7.88 1.43
CA MET A 31 15.47 8.05 1.98
C MET A 31 15.49 7.88 3.51
N GLN A 32 14.51 8.47 4.19
CA GLN A 32 14.45 8.41 5.65
C GLN A 32 14.25 6.97 6.14
N VAL A 33 13.23 6.27 5.62
CA VAL A 33 12.93 4.89 6.03
C VAL A 33 14.10 3.96 5.73
N ALA A 34 14.74 4.16 4.57
CA ALA A 34 15.87 3.34 4.19
C ALA A 34 17.06 3.55 5.14
N VAL A 35 17.42 4.80 5.47
CA VAL A 35 18.50 5.11 6.42
C VAL A 35 18.20 4.56 7.83
N GLU A 36 16.96 4.70 8.30
CA GLU A 36 16.54 4.23 9.63
C GLU A 36 16.56 2.68 9.71
N THR A 37 16.16 1.99 8.64
CA THR A 37 16.03 0.52 8.63
C THR A 37 17.35 -0.19 8.29
N LEU A 38 18.14 0.36 7.36
CA LEU A 38 19.33 -0.30 6.82
C LEU A 38 20.64 0.23 7.44
N GLY A 39 20.58 1.36 8.17
CA GLY A 39 21.74 2.04 8.74
C GLY A 39 22.50 2.89 7.73
N GLN A 40 23.27 3.88 8.22
CA GLN A 40 24.10 4.75 7.37
C GLN A 40 25.32 4.04 6.76
N ASP A 41 25.75 2.91 7.34
CA ASP A 41 27.00 2.21 6.99
C ASP A 41 26.85 1.09 5.97
N ARG A 42 25.63 0.79 5.50
CA ARG A 42 25.48 -0.08 4.34
C ARG A 42 25.79 0.75 3.10
N GLU A 43 26.88 0.39 2.42
CA GLU A 43 27.12 0.84 1.06
C GLU A 43 25.84 0.56 0.27
N TRP A 44 25.12 1.64 -0.06
CA TRP A 44 23.95 1.57 -0.92
C TRP A 44 24.48 1.11 -2.25
N ASP A 45 24.36 -0.18 -2.53
CA ASP A 45 24.64 -0.69 -3.86
C ASP A 45 23.49 -0.24 -4.78
N LEU A 46 23.47 1.06 -5.08
CA LEU A 46 22.64 1.68 -6.10
C LEU A 46 23.08 1.22 -7.51
N SER A 47 24.11 0.37 -7.58
CA SER A 47 24.61 -0.22 -8.82
C SER A 47 24.04 -1.62 -9.08
N VAL A 48 23.09 -2.08 -8.26
CA VAL A 48 22.27 -3.26 -8.56
C VAL A 48 21.50 -3.03 -9.86
N THR A 49 22.18 -3.37 -10.95
CA THR A 49 21.73 -3.27 -12.33
C THR A 49 21.21 -4.62 -12.81
N GLU A 50 21.50 -5.70 -12.07
CA GLU A 50 21.03 -7.03 -12.34
C GLU A 50 19.79 -7.34 -11.51
N MET A 51 18.65 -7.35 -12.19
CA MET A 51 17.38 -7.85 -11.67
C MET A 51 17.54 -9.30 -11.23
N PRO A 52 17.33 -9.64 -9.95
CA PRO A 52 17.28 -11.04 -9.53
C PRO A 52 16.15 -11.77 -10.25
N ALA A 53 16.49 -12.91 -10.87
CA ALA A 53 15.54 -13.74 -11.62
C ALA A 53 14.52 -14.43 -10.70
N ASP A 54 14.82 -14.57 -9.40
CA ASP A 54 13.96 -15.18 -8.40
C ASP A 54 13.46 -14.15 -7.36
N TRP A 55 12.15 -13.92 -7.36
CA TRP A 55 11.47 -13.04 -6.41
C TRP A 55 11.60 -13.51 -4.95
N ARG A 56 11.87 -14.80 -4.69
CA ARG A 56 12.12 -15.30 -3.33
C ARG A 56 13.42 -14.74 -2.75
N GLU A 57 14.45 -14.66 -3.59
CA GLU A 57 15.72 -14.06 -3.21
C GLU A 57 15.56 -12.56 -2.92
N VAL A 58 14.70 -11.87 -3.69
CA VAL A 58 14.33 -10.47 -3.40
C VAL A 58 13.70 -10.34 -2.04
N ILE A 59 12.76 -11.23 -1.69
CA ILE A 59 12.09 -11.18 -0.38
C ILE A 59 13.11 -11.32 0.75
N GLU A 60 13.98 -12.31 0.67
CA GLU A 60 14.93 -12.59 1.75
C GLU A 60 15.98 -11.49 1.93
N LYS A 61 16.43 -10.87 0.82
CA LYS A 61 17.55 -9.93 0.85
C LYS A 61 17.14 -8.46 0.88
N ARG A 62 15.95 -8.14 0.39
CA ARG A 62 15.56 -6.75 0.05
C ARG A 62 14.20 -6.32 0.58
N VAL A 63 13.42 -7.21 1.18
CA VAL A 63 12.14 -6.86 1.81
C VAL A 63 12.28 -6.92 3.33
N PHE A 64 12.02 -5.80 4.00
CA PHE A 64 12.17 -5.66 5.44
C PHE A 64 10.83 -5.37 6.11
N GLU A 65 10.63 -5.94 7.30
CA GLU A 65 9.49 -5.58 8.14
C GLU A 65 9.84 -4.35 8.98
N VAL A 66 8.95 -3.36 9.00
CA VAL A 66 9.12 -2.09 9.73
C VAL A 66 7.84 -1.74 10.49
N GLU A 67 7.92 -0.83 11.46
CA GLU A 67 6.72 -0.30 12.08
C GLU A 67 5.90 0.51 11.06
N ARG A 68 4.58 0.32 11.07
CA ARG A 68 3.67 1.01 10.15
C ARG A 68 3.81 2.54 10.15
N LYS A 69 4.21 3.12 11.28
CA LYS A 69 4.42 4.56 11.42
C LYS A 69 5.62 5.07 10.59
N GLU A 70 6.65 4.23 10.40
CA GLU A 70 7.87 4.57 9.65
C GLU A 70 7.55 4.70 8.16
N ILE A 71 6.64 3.86 7.66
CA ILE A 71 6.11 3.96 6.30
C ILE A 71 4.81 4.74 6.23
N SER A 72 4.64 5.81 7.01
CA SER A 72 3.48 6.75 6.94
C SER A 72 2.09 6.10 6.88
N GLY A 73 1.88 4.95 7.54
CA GLY A 73 0.60 4.25 7.56
C GLY A 73 0.36 3.27 6.40
N PHE A 74 1.29 3.16 5.45
CA PHE A 74 1.19 2.22 4.33
C PHE A 74 1.23 0.76 4.80
N ASN A 75 0.71 -0.13 3.97
CA ASN A 75 0.84 -1.58 4.21
C ASN A 75 2.21 -2.09 3.77
N GLY A 76 2.70 -1.59 2.64
CA GLY A 76 4.04 -1.78 2.13
C GLY A 76 4.43 -0.62 1.21
N VAL A 77 5.73 -0.52 0.93
CA VAL A 77 6.28 0.43 -0.03
C VAL A 77 7.61 -0.06 -0.58
N ALA A 78 7.76 -0.02 -1.90
CA ALA A 78 9.04 -0.18 -2.59
C ALA A 78 9.75 1.18 -2.75
N CYS A 79 11.03 1.23 -2.34
CA CYS A 79 11.88 2.41 -2.34
C CYS A 79 13.28 2.03 -2.82
N PHE A 80 13.73 2.64 -3.91
CA PHE A 80 15.01 2.29 -4.54
C PHE A 80 15.05 0.78 -4.84
N ASP A 81 16.07 0.08 -4.35
CA ASP A 81 16.26 -1.37 -4.50
C ASP A 81 15.68 -2.20 -3.34
N TYR A 82 14.95 -1.57 -2.42
CA TYR A 82 14.43 -2.18 -1.20
C TYR A 82 12.93 -2.00 -1.04
N ALA A 83 12.31 -2.85 -0.25
CA ALA A 83 10.91 -2.75 0.10
C ALA A 83 10.71 -2.88 1.59
N PHE A 84 9.69 -2.20 2.09
CA PHE A 84 9.36 -2.13 3.51
C PHE A 84 7.90 -2.51 3.71
N VAL A 85 7.63 -3.44 4.63
CA VAL A 85 6.31 -4.00 4.89
C VAL A 85 5.93 -3.79 6.35
N ALA A 86 4.70 -3.36 6.61
CA ALA A 86 4.23 -3.14 7.97
C ALA A 86 4.21 -4.44 8.79
N ALA A 87 4.95 -4.45 9.90
CA ALA A 87 5.11 -5.62 10.78
C ALA A 87 3.80 -6.07 11.45
N ASP A 88 2.85 -5.14 11.65
CA ASP A 88 1.55 -5.37 12.30
C ASP A 88 0.47 -5.99 11.39
N LEU A 89 0.82 -6.30 10.14
CA LEU A 89 -0.09 -6.97 9.21
C LEU A 89 -0.42 -8.39 9.67
N PRO A 90 -1.67 -8.83 9.52
CA PRO A 90 -2.04 -10.24 9.65
C PRO A 90 -1.22 -11.12 8.71
N THR A 91 -0.97 -12.38 9.08
CA THR A 91 0.00 -13.25 8.39
C THR A 91 -0.25 -13.40 6.88
N ALA A 92 -1.49 -13.62 6.43
CA ALA A 92 -1.74 -13.78 4.99
C ALA A 92 -1.65 -12.44 4.26
N ALA A 93 -2.16 -11.36 4.86
CA ALA A 93 -2.00 -10.00 4.33
C ALA A 93 -0.52 -9.63 4.16
N LYS A 94 0.31 -9.96 5.16
CA LYS A 94 1.74 -9.74 5.11
C LYS A 94 2.38 -10.47 3.92
N ARG A 95 2.10 -11.75 3.73
CA ARG A 95 2.60 -12.52 2.57
C ARG A 95 2.24 -11.87 1.23
N TYR A 96 0.99 -11.43 1.09
CA TYR A 96 0.54 -10.72 -0.10
C TYR A 96 1.31 -9.42 -0.33
N VAL A 97 1.42 -8.58 0.70
CA VAL A 97 2.10 -7.28 0.60
C VAL A 97 3.60 -7.48 0.32
N THR A 98 4.25 -8.43 0.98
CA THR A 98 5.66 -8.78 0.69
C THR A 98 5.83 -9.21 -0.76
N ALA A 99 4.95 -10.07 -1.30
CA ALA A 99 5.01 -10.47 -2.70
C ALA A 99 4.73 -9.29 -3.65
N HIS A 100 3.80 -8.41 -3.30
CA HIS A 100 3.47 -7.19 -4.04
C HIS A 100 4.69 -6.26 -4.14
N GLU A 101 5.31 -5.89 -3.02
CA GLU A 101 6.46 -4.98 -3.06
C GLU A 101 7.69 -5.64 -3.71
N ALA A 102 7.91 -6.94 -3.50
CA ALA A 102 8.98 -7.66 -4.18
C ALA A 102 8.82 -7.63 -5.71
N LEU A 103 7.60 -7.68 -6.22
CA LEU A 103 7.34 -7.58 -7.66
C LEU A 103 7.63 -6.19 -8.22
N HIS A 104 7.45 -5.12 -7.43
CA HIS A 104 7.90 -3.78 -7.82
C HIS A 104 9.43 -3.71 -7.96
N LEU A 105 10.17 -4.43 -7.11
CA LEU A 105 11.63 -4.52 -7.19
C LEU A 105 12.11 -5.41 -8.35
N VAL A 106 11.35 -6.46 -8.70
CA VAL A 106 11.68 -7.32 -9.83
C VAL A 106 11.41 -6.62 -11.15
N ASP A 107 10.28 -5.94 -11.32
CA ASP A 107 9.93 -5.29 -12.59
C ASP A 107 9.24 -3.94 -12.36
N TYR A 108 10.06 -2.88 -12.31
CA TYR A 108 9.63 -1.50 -12.09
C TYR A 108 8.68 -0.95 -13.18
N ARG A 109 8.53 -1.66 -14.31
CA ARG A 109 7.65 -1.24 -15.41
C ARG A 109 6.21 -1.68 -15.19
N LEU A 110 5.97 -2.58 -14.24
CA LEU A 110 4.63 -3.04 -13.92
C LEU A 110 3.83 -1.93 -13.27
N SER A 111 2.61 -1.72 -13.76
CA SER A 111 1.66 -0.85 -13.07
C SER A 111 1.22 -1.47 -11.75
N GLU A 112 0.77 -0.62 -10.82
CA GLU A 112 0.16 -1.00 -9.54
C GLU A 112 -0.89 -2.13 -9.73
N THR A 113 -1.76 -2.00 -10.73
CA THR A 113 -2.75 -3.02 -11.07
C THR A 113 -2.10 -4.34 -11.45
N GLN A 114 -1.10 -4.32 -12.33
CA GLN A 114 -0.41 -5.54 -12.77
C GLN A 114 0.30 -6.23 -11.61
N VAL A 115 0.91 -5.47 -10.71
CA VAL A 115 1.54 -5.99 -9.50
C VAL A 115 0.50 -6.59 -8.55
N ASN A 116 -0.61 -5.88 -8.29
CA ASN A 116 -1.73 -6.38 -7.49
C ASN A 116 -2.26 -7.72 -8.03
N TRP A 117 -2.52 -7.85 -9.33
CA TRP A 117 -2.98 -9.11 -9.93
C TRP A 117 -1.93 -10.23 -9.84
N LYS A 118 -0.65 -9.93 -10.11
CA LYS A 118 0.43 -10.92 -10.02
C LYS A 118 0.68 -11.38 -8.57
N ALA A 119 0.56 -10.48 -7.59
CA ALA A 119 0.65 -10.82 -6.18
C ALA A 119 -0.57 -11.61 -5.71
N ALA A 120 -1.77 -11.21 -6.13
CA ALA A 120 -3.02 -11.88 -5.80
C ALA A 120 -3.12 -13.29 -6.39
N GLY A 121 -2.59 -13.51 -7.59
CA GLY A 121 -2.50 -14.85 -8.18
C GLY A 121 -1.64 -15.82 -7.36
N ARG A 122 -0.73 -15.31 -6.53
CA ARG A 122 0.10 -16.10 -5.60
C ARG A 122 -0.51 -16.18 -4.20
N GLU A 123 -1.01 -15.05 -3.70
CA GLU A 123 -1.50 -14.89 -2.32
C GLU A 123 -2.95 -14.34 -2.30
N PRO A 124 -3.94 -15.09 -2.83
CA PRO A 124 -5.30 -14.59 -3.01
C PRO A 124 -6.02 -14.31 -1.67
N LEU A 125 -5.81 -15.18 -0.69
CA LEU A 125 -6.34 -14.96 0.67
C LEU A 125 -5.67 -13.76 1.34
N GLY A 126 -4.40 -13.52 1.03
CA GLY A 126 -3.66 -12.38 1.55
C GLY A 126 -4.17 -11.05 0.99
N MET A 127 -4.49 -10.99 -0.31
CA MET A 127 -5.12 -9.80 -0.92
C MET A 127 -6.44 -9.46 -0.20
N MET A 128 -7.32 -10.44 -0.05
CA MET A 128 -8.61 -10.25 0.63
C MET A 128 -8.42 -9.80 2.08
N GLN A 129 -7.50 -10.44 2.81
CA GLN A 129 -7.20 -10.05 4.18
C GLN A 129 -6.61 -8.63 4.26
N THR A 130 -5.82 -8.21 3.28
CA THR A 130 -5.26 -6.85 3.20
C THR A 130 -6.36 -5.80 2.98
N VAL A 131 -7.33 -6.09 2.11
CA VAL A 131 -8.50 -5.23 1.90
C VAL A 131 -9.30 -5.10 3.20
N PHE A 132 -9.69 -6.22 3.83
CA PHE A 132 -10.46 -6.19 5.07
C PHE A 132 -9.71 -5.51 6.22
N TYR A 133 -8.41 -5.75 6.32
CA TYR A 133 -7.58 -5.11 7.34
C TYR A 133 -7.48 -3.59 7.13
N SER A 134 -7.34 -3.14 5.88
CA SER A 134 -7.33 -1.72 5.53
C SER A 134 -8.67 -1.04 5.84
N VAL A 135 -9.79 -1.74 5.58
CA VAL A 135 -11.14 -1.32 5.98
C VAL A 135 -11.25 -1.22 7.50
N TYR A 136 -10.82 -2.26 8.23
CA TYR A 136 -10.85 -2.32 9.69
C TYR A 136 -10.06 -1.16 10.34
N LEU A 137 -8.82 -0.91 9.88
CA LEU A 137 -8.03 0.22 10.36
C LEU A 137 -8.71 1.56 10.08
N GLY A 138 -9.30 1.70 8.89
CA GLY A 138 -10.11 2.87 8.53
C GLY A 138 -11.29 3.08 9.48
N VAL A 139 -12.05 2.01 9.80
CA VAL A 139 -13.17 2.05 10.75
C VAL A 139 -12.69 2.40 12.15
N ARG A 140 -11.61 1.81 12.63
CA ARG A 140 -11.07 2.09 13.97
C ARG A 140 -10.61 3.54 14.12
N GLN A 141 -10.05 4.12 13.06
CA GLN A 141 -9.68 5.53 13.03
C GLN A 141 -10.92 6.44 12.91
N ALA A 142 -11.89 6.08 12.07
CA ALA A 142 -13.13 6.84 11.87
C ALA A 142 -14.05 6.84 13.09
N GLY A 143 -14.06 5.76 13.89
CA GLY A 143 -14.82 5.68 15.15
C GLY A 143 -14.37 6.67 16.22
N LYS A 144 -13.24 7.36 16.02
CA LYS A 144 -12.80 8.49 16.84
C LYS A 144 -13.30 9.85 16.31
N GLN A 145 -13.99 9.87 15.17
CA GLN A 145 -14.48 11.08 14.51
C GLN A 145 -16.02 11.19 14.59
N PRO A 146 -16.59 12.41 14.55
CA PRO A 146 -18.03 12.62 14.63
C PRO A 146 -18.78 11.99 13.44
N VAL A 147 -20.06 11.64 13.61
CA VAL A 147 -20.94 11.07 12.55
C VAL A 147 -20.97 11.92 11.26
N ALA A 148 -20.72 13.23 11.37
CA ALA A 148 -20.55 14.13 10.21
C ALA A 148 -19.39 13.75 9.27
N SER A 149 -18.47 12.86 9.68
CA SER A 149 -17.36 12.35 8.86
C SER A 149 -17.75 11.19 7.94
N TRP A 150 -19.03 10.78 7.92
CA TRP A 150 -19.45 9.59 7.16
C TRP A 150 -19.19 9.65 5.65
N PRO A 151 -19.37 10.80 4.96
CA PRO A 151 -18.91 10.97 3.58
C PRO A 151 -17.40 10.72 3.42
N CYS A 152 -16.58 11.15 4.38
CA CYS A 152 -15.13 10.95 4.36
C CYS A 152 -14.74 9.47 4.50
N TRP A 153 -15.49 8.72 5.31
CA TRP A 153 -15.28 7.27 5.38
C TRP A 153 -15.60 6.58 4.05
N ALA A 154 -16.70 6.96 3.39
CA ALA A 154 -17.04 6.43 2.08
C ALA A 154 -15.96 6.75 1.04
N GLY A 155 -15.43 7.98 1.06
CA GLY A 155 -14.27 8.37 0.26
C GLY A 155 -13.04 7.50 0.54
N ARG A 156 -12.74 7.20 1.80
CA ARG A 156 -11.62 6.32 2.17
C ARG A 156 -11.81 4.88 1.71
N MET A 157 -13.00 4.33 1.83
CA MET A 157 -13.31 2.99 1.29
C MET A 157 -13.16 2.95 -0.23
N TRP A 158 -13.55 4.04 -0.90
CA TRP A 158 -13.36 4.20 -2.34
C TRP A 158 -11.88 4.22 -2.73
N VAL A 159 -11.01 4.87 -1.96
CA VAL A 159 -9.55 4.82 -2.20
C VAL A 159 -9.00 3.41 -2.03
N VAL A 160 -9.38 2.71 -0.95
CA VAL A 160 -8.99 1.29 -0.75
C VAL A 160 -9.40 0.45 -1.95
N PHE A 161 -10.65 0.61 -2.42
CA PHE A 161 -11.12 -0.09 -3.61
C PHE A 161 -10.29 0.28 -4.86
N LYS A 162 -10.03 1.57 -5.10
CA LYS A 162 -9.25 2.02 -6.25
C LYS A 162 -7.84 1.42 -6.25
N VAL A 163 -7.17 1.38 -5.11
CA VAL A 163 -5.80 0.86 -4.98
C VAL A 163 -5.76 -0.62 -5.34
N TYR A 164 -6.62 -1.43 -4.72
CA TYR A 164 -6.54 -2.89 -4.88
C TYR A 164 -7.19 -3.41 -6.17
N PHE A 165 -8.15 -2.69 -6.75
CA PHE A 165 -8.94 -3.20 -7.89
C PHE A 165 -8.85 -2.35 -9.16
N LEU A 166 -8.50 -1.07 -9.07
CA LEU A 166 -8.48 -0.16 -10.22
C LEU A 166 -7.10 0.47 -10.51
N GLY A 167 -6.06 0.18 -9.70
CA GLY A 167 -4.73 0.76 -9.84
C GLY A 167 -4.65 2.26 -9.52
N GLY A 168 -5.58 2.77 -8.72
CA GLY A 168 -5.55 4.16 -8.29
C GLY A 168 -4.44 4.38 -7.26
N ASN A 169 -3.76 5.52 -7.35
CA ASN A 169 -2.83 5.96 -6.31
C ASN A 169 -3.57 6.56 -5.11
N TRP A 170 -2.89 6.61 -3.97
CA TRP A 170 -3.34 7.29 -2.75
C TRP A 170 -3.24 8.83 -2.84
N THR A 171 -3.55 9.40 -4.00
CA THR A 171 -3.53 10.85 -4.29
C THR A 171 -4.91 11.46 -4.32
#